data_AF-A0A0K8RAB1-F1
#
_entry.id   AF-A0A0K8RAB1-F1
#
_cell.length_a   1.000
_cell.length_b   1.000
_cell.length_c   1.000
_cell.angle_alpha   90.00
_cell.angle_beta   90.00
_cell.angle_gamma   90.00
#
_symmetry.space_group_name_H-M   'P 1'
#
loop_
_entity.id
_entity.type
_entity.pdbx_description
1 polymer ?
#
loop_
_entity_poly.entity_id
_entity_poly.type
_entity_poly.pdbx_seq_one_letter_code
_entity_poly.pdbx_strand_id
1 'polypeptide(L)'
;MAAAGSTAILMGKCISSAMKKSVRVVVPRFVLNTYLMAHYKERTEYDVFDANEECKPGDWVIIRELPERLSLKIAHKVEKIVFKDGNIIDPLTGQKCMFTDYVKDVDRESEVFGLAPPYKSLPEPKEQAKLSDK
;
A
#
# COMPACT_ATOMS: atom_id res chain seq x y z
N MET A 1 22.97 20.27 12.45
CA MET A 1 23.55 18.91 12.49
C MET A 1 22.67 18.03 11.60
N ALA A 2 22.93 18.01 10.30
CA ALA A 2 22.17 17.17 9.36
C ALA A 2 22.79 15.77 9.38
N ALA A 3 22.03 14.76 9.78
CA ALA A 3 22.46 13.39 9.67
C ALA A 3 22.58 13.01 8.19
N ALA A 4 23.81 12.88 7.70
CA ALA A 4 24.15 12.37 6.37
C ALA A 4 23.98 10.84 6.30
N GLY A 5 22.79 10.35 6.62
CA GLY A 5 22.35 9.00 6.29
C GLY A 5 21.56 9.06 4.99
N SER A 6 21.92 8.25 4.00
CA SER A 6 21.16 8.13 2.75
C SER A 6 19.67 8.05 3.06
N THR A 7 18.84 8.96 2.54
CA THR A 7 17.39 8.91 2.73
C THR A 7 16.86 7.63 2.10
N ALA A 8 16.75 6.56 2.88
CA ALA A 8 16.31 5.28 2.39
C ALA A 8 14.83 5.40 2.04
N ILE A 9 14.55 5.44 0.73
CA ILE A 9 13.20 5.35 0.19
C ILE A 9 12.89 3.88 0.07
N LEU A 10 11.83 3.42 0.72
CA LEU A 10 11.39 2.03 0.69
C LEU A 10 9.97 1.96 0.15
N MET A 11 9.65 0.88 -0.55
CA MET A 11 8.29 0.60 -1.01
C MET A 11 7.78 -0.65 -0.32
N GLY A 12 6.55 -0.61 0.17
CA GLY A 12 5.94 -1.73 0.87
C GLY A 12 4.43 -1.73 0.79
N LYS A 13 3.84 -2.82 1.30
CA LYS A 13 2.39 -2.99 1.37
C LYS A 13 1.90 -2.64 2.76
N CYS A 14 0.84 -1.83 2.83
CA CYS A 14 0.16 -1.47 4.06
C CYS A 14 -0.57 -2.68 4.66
N ILE A 15 -0.34 -2.87 5.95
CA ILE A 15 -1.05 -3.76 6.85
C ILE A 15 -1.82 -2.89 7.84
N SER A 16 -2.89 -3.40 8.42
CA SER A 16 -3.60 -2.74 9.50
C SER A 16 -2.67 -2.45 10.70
N SER A 17 -2.78 -1.23 11.25
CA SER A 17 -2.22 -0.86 12.54
C SER A 17 -3.36 -0.62 13.52
N ALA A 18 -3.13 -0.95 14.80
CA ALA A 18 -4.06 -0.62 15.87
C ALA A 18 -3.87 0.83 16.40
N MET A 19 -2.76 1.48 16.04
CA MET A 19 -2.37 2.79 16.56
C MET A 19 -2.87 3.91 15.64
N LYS A 20 -3.48 4.95 16.23
CA LYS A 20 -3.92 6.18 15.51
C LYS A 20 -2.74 6.83 14.79
N LYS A 21 -3.00 7.44 13.62
CA LYS A 21 -2.01 8.16 12.77
C LYS A 21 -0.75 7.36 12.43
N SER A 22 -0.88 6.04 12.36
CA SER A 22 0.22 5.16 12.00
C SER A 22 -0.29 3.99 11.18
N VAL A 23 0.58 3.49 10.31
CA VAL A 23 0.31 2.30 9.50
C VAL A 23 1.50 1.38 9.58
N ARG A 24 1.25 0.08 9.63
CA ARG A 24 2.31 -0.91 9.55
C ARG A 24 2.56 -1.23 8.09
N VAL A 25 3.79 -1.11 7.63
CA VAL A 25 4.17 -1.37 6.24
C VAL A 25 5.12 -2.54 6.18
N VAL A 26 4.78 -3.55 5.38
CA VAL A 26 5.68 -4.68 5.09
C VAL A 26 6.46 -4.39 3.82
N VAL A 27 7.77 -4.25 3.98
CA VAL A 27 8.72 -4.05 2.89
C VAL A 27 9.33 -5.40 2.54
N PRO A 28 9.08 -5.93 1.34
CA PRO A 28 9.73 -7.15 0.87
C PRO A 28 11.15 -6.86 0.40
N ARG A 29 12.12 -7.68 0.81
CA ARG A 29 13.51 -7.65 0.36
C ARG A 29 13.90 -9.03 -0.16
N PHE A 30 14.71 -9.07 -1.20
CA PHE A 30 15.24 -10.32 -1.72
C PHE A 30 16.64 -10.54 -1.16
N VAL A 31 16.80 -11.56 -0.32
CA VAL A 31 18.07 -11.91 0.31
C VAL A 31 18.60 -13.19 -0.33
N LEU A 32 19.87 -13.16 -0.71
CA LEU A 32 20.56 -14.31 -1.30
C LEU A 32 20.82 -15.36 -0.22
N ASN A 33 20.30 -16.56 -0.42
CA ASN A 33 20.74 -17.73 0.31
C ASN A 33 22.02 -18.27 -0.35
N THR A 34 23.15 -18.22 0.36
CA THR A 34 24.47 -18.58 -0.16
C THR A 34 24.64 -20.08 -0.40
N TYR A 35 23.89 -20.93 0.29
CA TYR A 35 23.95 -22.38 0.11
C TYR A 35 23.21 -22.83 -1.16
N LEU A 36 21.99 -22.29 -1.37
CA LEU A 36 21.16 -22.63 -2.53
C LEU A 36 21.44 -21.76 -3.76
N MET A 37 22.23 -20.69 -3.59
CA MET A 37 22.48 -19.66 -4.60
C MET A 37 21.19 -19.07 -5.21
N ALA A 38 20.15 -18.91 -4.39
CA ALA A 38 18.85 -18.40 -4.79
C ALA A 38 18.39 -17.26 -3.87
N HIS A 39 17.66 -16.29 -4.43
CA HIS A 39 17.11 -15.17 -3.67
C HIS A 39 15.73 -15.54 -3.11
N TYR A 40 15.56 -15.31 -1.81
CA TYR A 40 14.28 -15.52 -1.13
C TYR A 40 13.72 -14.20 -0.63
N LYS A 41 12.39 -14.11 -0.61
CA LYS A 41 11.66 -12.92 -0.19
C LYS A 41 11.57 -12.89 1.34
N GLU A 42 12.39 -12.06 1.96
CA GLU A 42 12.27 -11.68 3.36
C GLU A 42 11.34 -10.47 3.51
N ARG A 43 10.65 -10.38 4.64
CA ARG A 43 9.67 -9.33 4.92
C ARG A 43 10.09 -8.59 6.18
N THR A 44 10.28 -7.29 6.08
CA THR A 44 10.56 -6.42 7.23
C THR A 44 9.36 -5.53 7.49
N GLU A 45 8.89 -5.51 8.73
CA GLU A 45 7.81 -4.64 9.19
C GLU A 45 8.36 -3.30 9.66
N TYR A 46 7.75 -2.21 9.19
CA TYR A 46 8.05 -0.85 9.61
C TYR A 46 6.77 -0.22 10.15
N ASP A 47 6.86 0.39 11.33
CA ASP A 47 5.81 1.27 11.83
C ASP A 47 6.04 2.67 11.26
N VAL A 48 5.06 3.18 10.52
CA VAL A 48 5.19 4.38 9.68
C VAL A 48 4.16 5.42 10.12
N PHE A 49 4.59 6.66 10.21
CA PHE A 49 3.72 7.79 10.49
C PHE A 49 2.85 8.14 9.28
N ASP A 50 1.54 8.16 9.48
CA ASP A 50 0.54 8.62 8.52
C ASP A 50 -0.25 9.77 9.15
N ALA A 51 0.02 11.00 8.69
CA ALA A 51 -0.56 12.20 9.30
C ALA A 51 -2.08 12.31 9.11
N ASN A 52 -2.59 11.83 7.97
CA ASN A 52 -3.97 12.00 7.53
C ASN A 52 -4.80 10.72 7.65
N GLU A 53 -4.19 9.58 8.01
CA GLU A 53 -4.85 8.26 8.05
C GLU A 53 -5.48 7.89 6.70
N GLU A 54 -4.82 8.27 5.61
CA GLU A 54 -5.30 8.01 4.24
C GLU A 54 -5.03 6.57 3.79
N CYS A 55 -4.04 5.91 4.37
CA CYS A 55 -3.62 4.57 3.98
C CYS A 55 -4.63 3.51 4.43
N LYS A 56 -5.05 2.65 3.52
CA LYS A 56 -5.88 1.48 3.82
C LYS A 56 -5.04 0.19 3.83
N PRO A 57 -5.45 -0.84 4.58
CA PRO A 57 -4.84 -2.17 4.46
C PRO A 57 -4.95 -2.64 3.02
N GLY A 58 -3.85 -3.08 2.42
CA GLY A 58 -3.82 -3.47 1.01
C GLY A 58 -3.07 -2.51 0.09
N ASP A 59 -3.00 -1.23 0.45
CA ASP A 59 -2.35 -0.20 -0.37
C ASP A 59 -0.84 -0.43 -0.50
N TRP A 60 -0.27 -0.01 -1.62
CA TRP A 60 1.18 0.08 -1.81
C TRP A 60 1.65 1.50 -1.62
N VAL A 61 2.63 1.68 -0.73
CA VAL A 61 3.11 2.99 -0.31
C VAL A 61 4.62 3.09 -0.43
N ILE A 62 5.09 4.30 -0.69
CA ILE A 62 6.48 4.70 -0.56
C ILE A 62 6.64 5.38 0.80
N ILE A 63 7.63 4.92 1.55
CA ILE A 63 7.98 5.42 2.87
C ILE A 63 9.38 6.01 2.84
N ARG A 64 9.55 7.11 3.60
CA ARG A 64 10.81 7.83 3.72
C ARG A 64 11.18 7.94 5.19
N GLU A 65 12.46 7.78 5.50
CA GLU A 65 12.98 8.05 6.83
C GLU A 65 12.81 9.53 7.24
N LEU A 66 12.38 9.75 8.47
CA LEU A 66 12.25 11.08 9.07
C LEU A 66 13.62 11.59 9.52
N PRO A 67 13.89 12.90 9.44
CA PRO A 67 15.14 13.48 9.95
C PRO A 67 15.27 13.33 11.47
N GLU A 68 14.13 13.30 12.18
CA GLU A 68 14.04 13.07 13.62
C GLU A 68 12.99 11.99 13.89
N ARG A 69 13.31 11.00 14.72
CA ARG A 69 12.40 9.91 15.05
C ARG A 69 11.29 10.42 15.96
N LEU A 70 10.03 10.21 15.57
CA LEU A 70 8.86 10.63 16.36
C LEU A 70 8.66 9.77 17.60
N SER A 71 9.01 8.48 17.53
CA SER A 71 8.97 7.56 18.66
C SER A 71 10.03 6.47 18.51
N LEU A 72 10.17 5.60 19.51
CA LEU A 72 11.08 4.46 19.47
C LEU A 72 10.84 3.55 18.26
N LYS A 73 9.58 3.39 17.84
CA LYS A 73 9.18 2.53 16.72
C LYS A 73 9.00 3.29 15.40
N ILE A 74 8.59 4.56 15.48
CA ILE A 74 8.21 5.36 14.31
C ILE A 74 9.41 6.19 13.84
N ALA A 75 10.12 5.65 12.86
CA ALA A 75 11.26 6.31 12.20
C ALA A 75 10.96 6.76 10.76
N HIS A 76 9.87 6.27 10.16
CA HIS A 76 9.52 6.56 8.77
C HIS A 76 8.18 7.29 8.68
N LYS A 77 8.01 8.06 7.60
CA LYS A 77 6.75 8.70 7.19
C LYS A 77 6.28 8.16 5.85
N VAL A 78 4.97 8.14 5.64
CA VAL A 78 4.39 7.91 4.32
C VAL A 78 4.68 9.14 3.46
N GLU A 79 5.26 8.93 2.27
CA GLU A 79 5.51 9.99 1.30
C GLU A 79 4.46 10.01 0.21
N LYS A 80 4.14 8.84 -0.34
CA LYS A 80 3.18 8.71 -1.44
C LYS A 80 2.49 7.35 -1.42
N ILE A 81 1.19 7.35 -1.63
CA ILE A 81 0.42 6.15 -1.98
C ILE A 81 0.59 5.91 -3.48
N VAL A 82 1.20 4.78 -3.85
CA VAL A 82 1.49 4.44 -5.26
C VAL A 82 0.29 3.73 -5.86
N PHE A 83 -0.20 2.68 -5.20
CA PHE A 83 -1.36 1.92 -5.64
C PHE A 83 -2.34 1.80 -4.50
N LYS A 84 -3.57 2.27 -4.74
CA LYS A 84 -4.67 2.16 -3.79
C LYS A 84 -5.42 0.85 -4.05
N ASP A 85 -5.67 0.09 -3.00
CA ASP A 85 -6.38 -1.18 -3.11
C ASP A 85 -7.80 -0.96 -3.65
N GLY A 86 -8.18 -1.76 -4.64
CA GLY A 86 -9.45 -1.62 -5.38
C GLY A 86 -9.57 -0.41 -6.31
N ASN A 87 -8.59 0.52 -6.32
CA ASN A 87 -8.58 1.67 -7.21
C ASN A 87 -7.19 1.93 -7.78
N ILE A 88 -6.65 0.91 -8.46
CA ILE A 88 -5.34 0.98 -9.12
C ILE A 88 -5.49 1.81 -10.40
N ILE A 89 -4.60 2.79 -10.53
CA ILE A 89 -4.46 3.61 -11.73
C ILE A 89 -3.16 3.19 -12.39
N ASP A 90 -3.21 2.78 -13.65
CA ASP A 90 -2.02 2.45 -14.42
C ASP A 90 -1.13 3.70 -14.55
N PRO A 91 0.14 3.66 -14.10
CA PRO A 91 1.04 4.81 -14.18
C PRO A 91 1.41 5.20 -15.62
N LEU A 92 1.25 4.31 -16.60
CA LEU A 92 1.59 4.60 -18.00
C LEU A 92 0.45 5.33 -18.73
N THR A 93 -0.78 4.84 -18.61
CA THR A 93 -1.94 5.40 -19.32
C THR A 93 -2.80 6.35 -18.48
N GLY A 94 -2.67 6.32 -17.16
CA GLY A 94 -3.55 7.05 -16.24
C GLY A 94 -4.96 6.48 -16.16
N GLN A 95 -5.22 5.31 -16.76
CA GLN A 95 -6.53 4.68 -16.76
C GLN A 95 -6.69 3.75 -15.56
N LYS A 96 -7.93 3.60 -15.08
CA LYS A 96 -8.23 2.65 -14.02
C LYS A 96 -8.16 1.23 -14.57
N CYS A 97 -7.38 0.38 -13.92
CA CYS A 97 -7.22 -1.01 -14.30
C CYS A 97 -7.72 -1.95 -13.19
N MET A 98 -8.20 -3.11 -13.60
CA MET A 98 -8.48 -4.25 -12.75
C MET A 98 -7.63 -5.41 -13.24
N PHE A 99 -6.63 -5.79 -12.44
CA PHE A 99 -5.65 -6.79 -12.84
C PHE A 99 -4.99 -6.45 -14.19
N THR A 100 -5.32 -7.21 -15.23
CA THR A 100 -4.78 -7.06 -16.59
C THR A 100 -5.62 -6.15 -17.48
N ASP A 101 -6.87 -5.89 -17.13
CA ASP A 101 -7.85 -5.28 -18.01
C ASP A 101 -8.17 -3.84 -17.57
N TYR A 102 -8.48 -2.96 -18.50
CA TYR A 102 -8.96 -1.63 -18.16
C TYR A 102 -10.44 -1.68 -17.80
N VAL A 103 -10.83 -0.91 -16.78
CA VAL A 103 -12.22 -0.87 -16.31
C VAL A 103 -13.17 -0.43 -17.41
N LYS A 104 -12.73 0.47 -18.30
CA LYS A 104 -13.52 0.93 -19.44
C LYS A 104 -13.85 -0.19 -20.42
N ASP A 105 -12.91 -1.10 -20.64
CA ASP A 105 -13.09 -2.21 -21.58
C ASP A 105 -14.05 -3.24 -20.98
N VAL A 106 -13.88 -3.54 -19.67
CA VAL A 106 -14.80 -4.42 -18.92
C VAL A 106 -16.22 -3.85 -18.90
N ASP A 107 -16.37 -2.54 -18.67
CA ASP A 107 -17.68 -1.87 -18.70
C ASP A 107 -18.30 -1.97 -20.10
N ARG A 108 -17.52 -1.71 -21.15
CA ARG A 108 -17.97 -1.82 -22.55
C ARG A 108 -18.41 -3.23 -22.92
N GLU A 109 -17.65 -4.26 -22.53
CA GLU A 109 -18.03 -5.64 -22.77
C GLU A 109 -19.33 -5.99 -22.05
N SER A 110 -19.45 -5.57 -20.79
CA SER A 110 -20.65 -5.79 -19.98
C SER A 110 -21.91 -5.16 -20.61
N GLU A 111 -21.79 -3.94 -21.15
CA GLU A 111 -22.85 -3.28 -21.92
C GLU A 111 -23.26 -4.07 -23.16
N VAL A 112 -22.29 -4.62 -23.92
CA VAL A 112 -22.55 -5.42 -25.12
C VAL A 112 -23.31 -6.71 -24.78
N PHE A 113 -22.96 -7.36 -23.67
CA PHE A 113 -23.61 -8.59 -23.23
C PHE A 113 -24.88 -8.38 -22.41
N GLY A 114 -25.22 -7.13 -22.06
CA GLY A 114 -26.36 -6.81 -21.19
C GLY A 114 -26.21 -7.33 -19.76
N LEU A 115 -24.97 -7.57 -19.32
CA LEU A 115 -24.64 -8.09 -17.99
C LEU A 115 -24.09 -6.99 -17.09
N ALA A 116 -24.22 -7.15 -15.77
CA ALA A 116 -23.55 -6.26 -14.83
C ALA A 116 -22.05 -6.55 -14.80
N PRO A 117 -21.18 -5.52 -14.78
CA PRO A 117 -19.75 -5.72 -14.65
C PRO A 117 -19.39 -6.57 -13.43
N PRO A 118 -18.46 -7.53 -13.57
CA PRO A 118 -18.19 -8.55 -12.56
C PRO A 118 -17.68 -7.98 -11.24
N TYR A 119 -17.09 -6.78 -11.25
CA TYR A 119 -16.60 -6.14 -10.04
C TYR A 119 -17.67 -5.39 -9.24
N LYS A 120 -18.83 -5.06 -9.84
CA LYS A 120 -19.93 -4.37 -9.14
C LYS A 120 -20.72 -5.31 -8.23
N SER A 121 -20.64 -6.61 -8.45
CA SER A 121 -21.27 -7.63 -7.60
C SER A 121 -20.44 -7.95 -6.35
N LEU A 122 -19.18 -7.47 -6.30
CA LEU A 122 -18.34 -7.65 -5.13
C LEU A 122 -18.87 -6.78 -3.97
N PRO A 123 -19.00 -7.33 -2.76
CA PRO A 123 -19.44 -6.55 -1.62
C PRO A 123 -18.42 -5.43 -1.36
N GLU A 124 -18.89 -4.19 -1.29
CA GLU A 124 -18.03 -3.09 -0.86
C GLU A 124 -17.48 -3.38 0.54
N PRO A 125 -16.21 -3.03 0.83
CA PRO A 125 -15.67 -3.20 2.16
C PRO A 125 -16.54 -2.40 3.14
N LYS A 126 -17.23 -3.11 4.04
CA LYS A 126 -18.01 -2.48 5.11
C LYS A 126 -17.05 -1.58 5.89
N GLU A 127 -17.40 -0.30 6.01
CA GLU A 127 -16.63 0.65 6.81
C GLU A 127 -16.48 0.06 8.21
N GLN A 128 -15.24 -0.28 8.60
CA GLN A 128 -14.99 -0.84 9.92
C GLN A 128 -15.43 0.22 10.92
N ALA A 129 -16.44 -0.11 11.73
CA ALA A 129 -16.94 0.79 12.76
C ALA A 129 -15.74 1.28 13.57
N LYS A 130 -15.44 2.58 13.48
CA LYS A 130 -14.38 3.20 14.26
C LYS A 130 -14.65 2.83 15.71
N LEU A 131 -13.73 2.11 16.33
CA LEU A 131 -13.82 1.73 17.73
C LEU A 131 -14.00 3.03 18.51
N SER A 132 -15.20 3.25 19.04
CA SER A 132 -15.52 4.45 19.80
C SER A 132 -14.62 4.49 21.03
N ASP A 133 -13.95 5.63 21.21
CA ASP A 133 -13.06 5.87 22.34
C ASP A 133 -13.83 5.64 23.66
N LYS A 134 -13.33 4.72 24.48
CA LYS A 134 -13.63 4.60 25.91
C LYS A 134 -12.35 4.83 26.69
#